data_AF-A0A0G0JV83-F1
#
_entry.id   AF-A0A0G0JV83-F1
#
_cell.length_a   1.000
_cell.length_b   1.000
_cell.length_c   1.000
_cell.angle_alpha   90.00
_cell.angle_beta   90.00
_cell.angle_gamma   90.00
#
_symmetry.space_group_name_H-M   'P 1'
#
loop_
_entity.id
_entity.type
_entity.pdbx_description
1 polymer ?
#
loop_
_entity_poly.entity_id
_entity_poly.type
_entity_poly.pdbx_seq_one_letter_code
_entity_poly.pdbx_strand_id
1 'polypeptide(L)'
;MAKVKTKTALAKELGIARSSLYYQPKKPVSDEELKKQIIAVMTEHPAYGHRRVALALGKNKKPIIRVMKVNHLKPKIRRGWKPTKSEDLNRPETRVENVLKVVYPVRPNVIWAGDFTYLWFVDRFWYVATVIDIYTREIVGWHIANHHTTTLTPSHTIA
;
A
#
# COMPACT_ATOMS: atom_id res chain seq x y z
N MET A 1 32.14 57.02 -29.54
CA MET A 1 32.29 56.23 -28.29
C MET A 1 30.89 55.93 -27.76
N ALA A 2 30.45 54.67 -27.75
CA ALA A 2 29.15 54.30 -27.21
C ALA A 2 29.13 54.55 -25.69
N LYS A 3 28.25 55.44 -25.21
CA LYS A 3 28.07 55.69 -23.77
C LYS A 3 27.70 54.38 -23.08
N VAL A 4 28.48 53.98 -22.08
CA VAL A 4 28.17 52.85 -21.21
C VAL A 4 26.87 53.16 -20.48
N LYS A 5 25.77 52.50 -20.87
CA LYS A 5 24.46 52.67 -20.24
C LYS A 5 24.47 51.97 -18.87
N THR A 6 23.91 52.63 -17.86
CA THR A 6 23.71 52.02 -16.55
C THR A 6 22.65 50.90 -16.64
N LYS A 7 22.77 49.85 -15.83
CA LYS A 7 21.82 48.72 -15.83
C LYS A 7 20.36 49.16 -15.63
N THR A 8 20.15 50.25 -14.91
CA THR A 8 18.82 50.85 -14.71
C THR A 8 18.27 51.49 -15.99
N ALA A 9 19.12 52.20 -16.75
CA ALA A 9 18.74 52.78 -18.04
C ALA A 9 18.41 51.67 -19.06
N LEU A 10 19.21 50.59 -19.07
CA LEU A 10 18.98 49.43 -19.93
C LEU A 10 17.65 48.72 -19.60
N ALA A 11 17.32 48.52 -18.32
CA ALA A 11 16.06 47.91 -17.91
C ALA A 11 14.84 48.75 -18.34
N LYS A 12 14.94 50.08 -18.20
CA LYS A 12 13.88 51.03 -18.59
C LYS A 12 13.68 51.06 -20.10
N GLU A 13 14.76 51.00 -20.88
CA GLU A 13 14.73 50.93 -22.34
C GLU A 13 14.11 49.63 -22.85
N LEU A 14 14.40 48.50 -22.20
CA LEU A 14 13.84 47.19 -22.53
C LEU A 14 12.41 46.97 -21.98
N GLY A 15 11.87 47.90 -21.20
CA GLY A 15 10.54 47.78 -20.61
C GLY A 15 10.39 46.64 -19.58
N ILE A 16 11.49 46.17 -19.00
CA ILE A 16 11.51 45.07 -18.03
C ILE A 16 11.92 45.54 -16.64
N ALA A 17 11.53 44.78 -15.61
CA ALA A 17 12.02 45.01 -14.26
C ALA A 17 13.55 44.86 -14.21
N ARG A 18 14.23 45.73 -13.45
CA ARG A 18 15.69 45.68 -13.27
C ARG A 18 16.20 44.32 -12.76
N SER A 19 15.40 43.62 -11.97
CA SER A 19 15.71 42.27 -11.46
C SER A 19 15.82 41.23 -12.57
N SER A 20 15.08 41.38 -13.67
CA SER A 20 15.12 40.47 -14.81
C SER A 20 16.46 40.48 -15.55
N LEU A 21 17.23 41.58 -15.48
CA LEU A 21 18.58 41.64 -16.04
C LEU A 21 19.57 40.69 -15.36
N TYR A 22 19.28 40.29 -14.12
CA TYR A 22 20.09 39.34 -13.35
C TYR A 22 19.51 37.93 -13.37
N TYR A 23 18.27 37.77 -13.83
CA TYR A 23 17.59 36.49 -13.81
C TYR A 23 18.17 35.57 -14.87
N GLN A 24 18.72 34.44 -14.44
CA GLN A 24 19.11 33.35 -15.33
C GLN A 24 18.06 32.24 -15.22
N PRO A 25 17.29 31.94 -16.29
CA PRO A 25 16.33 30.85 -16.26
C PRO A 25 17.04 29.52 -16.08
N LYS A 26 16.69 28.77 -15.03
CA LYS A 26 17.14 27.39 -14.86
C LYS A 26 16.46 26.52 -15.92
N LYS A 27 17.24 25.93 -16.84
CA LYS A 27 16.71 24.96 -17.80
C LYS A 27 16.12 23.79 -17.00
N PRO A 28 14.85 23.40 -17.25
CA PRO A 28 14.34 22.15 -16.69
C PRO A 28 15.22 21.00 -17.20
N VAL A 29 15.46 20.00 -16.35
CA VAL A 29 16.04 18.72 -16.79
C VAL A 29 15.17 18.19 -17.92
N SER A 30 15.78 17.72 -19.00
CA SER A 30 15.02 17.15 -20.12
C SER A 30 14.14 16.02 -19.60
N ASP A 31 12.85 16.08 -19.92
CA ASP A 31 11.88 15.09 -19.46
C ASP A 31 12.28 13.67 -19.92
N GLU A 32 13.01 13.55 -21.03
CA GLU A 32 13.55 12.30 -21.53
C GLU A 32 14.66 11.73 -20.64
N GLU A 33 15.56 12.57 -20.13
CA GLU A 33 16.62 12.15 -19.22
C GLU A 33 16.03 11.69 -17.88
N LEU A 34 15.07 12.46 -17.36
CA LEU A 34 14.38 12.12 -16.13
C LEU A 34 13.58 10.82 -16.29
N LYS A 35 12.97 10.58 -17.45
CA LYS A 35 12.30 9.32 -17.77
C LYS A 35 13.28 8.15 -17.74
N LYS A 36 14.45 8.27 -18.37
CA LYS A 36 15.49 7.21 -18.37
C LYS A 36 15.92 6.86 -16.93
N GLN A 37 16.14 7.87 -16.10
CA GLN A 37 16.50 7.68 -14.68
C GLN A 37 15.38 6.99 -13.89
N ILE A 38 14.13 7.39 -14.08
CA ILE A 38 12.97 6.76 -13.42
C ILE A 38 12.86 5.29 -13.82
N ILE A 39 13.02 4.96 -15.11
CA ILE A 39 12.96 3.58 -15.60
C ILE A 39 14.07 2.73 -14.97
N ALA A 40 15.31 3.24 -14.90
CA ALA A 40 16.41 2.51 -14.28
C ALA A 40 16.09 2.12 -12.83
N VAL A 41 15.60 3.07 -12.02
CA VAL A 41 15.19 2.81 -10.63
C VAL A 41 14.03 1.83 -10.54
N MET A 42 13.05 1.91 -11.44
CA MET A 42 11.90 1.00 -11.44
C MET A 42 12.26 -0.42 -11.90
N THR A 43 13.30 -0.58 -12.72
CA THR A 43 13.81 -1.90 -13.11
C THR A 43 14.46 -2.60 -11.92
N GLU A 44 15.27 -1.88 -11.15
CA GLU A 44 15.90 -2.40 -9.92
C GLU A 44 14.88 -2.60 -8.79
N HIS A 45 13.92 -1.68 -8.67
CA HIS A 45 12.89 -1.71 -7.63
C HIS A 45 11.46 -1.59 -8.21
N PRO A 46 10.89 -2.69 -8.73
CA PRO A 46 9.59 -2.68 -9.42
C PRO A 46 8.42 -2.14 -8.60
N ALA A 47 8.48 -2.24 -7.27
CA ALA A 47 7.43 -1.78 -6.37
C ALA A 47 7.50 -0.27 -6.04
N TYR A 48 8.54 0.45 -6.47
CA TYR A 48 8.73 1.85 -6.08
C TYR A 48 7.78 2.79 -6.81
N GLY A 49 6.88 3.42 -6.05
CA GLY A 49 6.09 4.56 -6.53
C GLY A 49 6.89 5.87 -6.53
N HIS A 50 6.30 6.92 -7.11
CA HIS A 50 6.95 8.23 -7.30
C HIS A 50 7.64 8.82 -6.06
N ARG A 51 7.15 8.56 -4.84
CA ARG A 51 7.80 9.03 -3.59
C ARG A 51 9.13 8.32 -3.35
N ARG A 52 9.19 7.00 -3.53
CA ARG A 52 10.42 6.21 -3.34
C ARG A 52 11.41 6.45 -4.48
N VAL A 53 10.91 6.56 -5.71
CA VAL A 53 11.74 6.95 -6.86
C VAL A 53 12.38 8.34 -6.65
N ALA A 54 11.63 9.29 -6.09
CA ALA A 54 12.16 10.62 -5.76
C ALA A 54 13.28 10.60 -4.72
N LEU A 55 13.14 9.77 -3.69
CA LEU A 55 14.19 9.56 -2.69
C LEU A 55 15.43 8.90 -3.30
N ALA A 56 15.24 7.84 -4.11
CA ALA A 56 16.33 7.14 -4.78
C ALA A 56 17.13 8.05 -5.73
N LEU A 57 16.44 8.97 -6.44
CA LEU A 57 17.07 9.92 -7.35
C LEU A 57 17.56 11.20 -6.67
N GLY A 58 17.30 11.41 -5.37
CA GLY A 58 17.62 12.66 -4.67
C GLY A 58 16.93 13.91 -5.28
N LYS A 59 15.77 13.73 -5.92
CA LYS A 59 15.06 14.77 -6.67
C LYS A 59 13.70 15.09 -6.05
N ASN A 60 13.14 16.24 -6.40
CA ASN A 60 11.78 16.60 -5.97
C ASN A 60 10.75 15.62 -6.57
N LYS A 61 9.75 15.24 -5.77
CA LYS A 61 8.66 14.34 -6.18
C LYS A 61 7.76 14.92 -7.29
N LYS A 62 7.63 16.25 -7.42
CA LYS A 62 6.70 16.90 -8.36
C LYS A 62 7.05 16.66 -9.85
N PRO A 63 8.31 16.85 -10.30
CA PRO A 63 8.71 16.46 -11.65
C PRO A 63 8.51 14.96 -11.92
N ILE A 64 8.86 14.13 -10.95
CA ILE A 64 8.80 12.66 -11.09
C ILE A 64 7.36 12.19 -11.25
N ILE A 65 6.42 12.64 -10.41
CA ILE A 65 5.01 12.27 -10.56
C ILE A 65 4.45 12.74 -11.90
N ARG A 66 4.85 13.92 -12.39
CA ARG A 66 4.45 14.43 -13.71
C ARG A 66 4.97 13.53 -14.82
N VAL A 67 6.27 13.24 -14.84
CA VAL A 67 6.90 12.39 -15.87
C VAL A 67 6.34 10.96 -15.84
N MET A 68 6.14 10.38 -14.65
CA MET A 68 5.50 9.07 -14.51
C MET A 68 4.07 9.06 -15.05
N LYS A 69 3.28 10.12 -14.79
CA LYS A 69 1.91 10.23 -15.30
C LYS A 69 1.86 10.34 -16.82
N VAL A 70 2.67 11.24 -17.41
CA VAL A 70 2.73 11.46 -18.86
C VAL A 70 3.20 10.21 -19.60
N ASN A 71 4.13 9.46 -19.03
CA ASN A 71 4.68 8.24 -19.64
C ASN A 71 3.98 6.95 -19.19
N HIS A 72 2.86 7.04 -18.48
CA HIS A 72 2.10 5.91 -17.95
C HIS A 72 2.93 4.90 -17.13
N LEU A 73 3.99 5.37 -16.47
CA LEU A 73 4.86 4.54 -15.63
C LEU A 73 4.17 4.27 -14.29
N LYS A 74 3.87 2.99 -14.02
CA LYS A 74 3.23 2.54 -12.78
C LYS A 74 4.10 1.50 -12.08
N PRO A 75 4.23 1.55 -10.75
CA PRO A 75 4.91 0.50 -10.00
C PRO A 75 4.20 -0.84 -10.21
N LYS A 76 4.97 -1.90 -10.38
CA LYS A 76 4.46 -3.27 -10.41
C LYS A 76 4.14 -3.69 -8.97
N ILE A 77 2.86 -3.64 -8.62
CA ILE A 77 2.40 -4.16 -7.33
C ILE A 77 2.44 -5.69 -7.43
N ARG A 78 3.40 -6.32 -6.75
CA ARG A 78 3.34 -7.76 -6.50
C ARG A 78 2.19 -7.98 -5.52
N ARG A 79 1.07 -8.54 -5.99
CA ARG A 79 0.06 -9.05 -5.06
C ARG A 79 0.76 -10.14 -4.24
N GLY A 80 0.73 -10.02 -2.91
CA GLY A 80 1.26 -11.05 -2.03
C GLY A 80 0.64 -12.39 -2.42
N TRP A 81 1.46 -13.42 -2.53
CA TRP A 81 0.98 -14.77 -2.72
C TRP A 81 0.09 -15.12 -1.54
N LYS A 82 -1.15 -15.55 -1.82
CA LYS A 82 -2.02 -16.11 -0.79
C LYS A 82 -1.80 -17.62 -0.83
N PRO A 83 -1.39 -18.25 0.28
CA PRO A 83 -1.37 -19.70 0.36
C PRO A 83 -2.80 -20.22 0.15
N THR A 84 -3.01 -20.90 -0.96
CA THR A 84 -4.24 -21.65 -1.25
C THR A 84 -3.88 -23.12 -1.20
N LYS A 85 -4.64 -23.93 -0.46
CA LYS A 85 -4.44 -25.38 -0.49
C LYS A 85 -4.75 -25.91 -1.89
N SER A 86 -3.98 -26.87 -2.37
CA SER A 86 -4.19 -27.45 -3.71
C SER A 86 -5.59 -28.03 -3.89
N GLU A 87 -6.17 -28.58 -2.82
CA GLU A 87 -7.54 -29.11 -2.76
C GLU A 87 -8.61 -28.03 -2.99
N ASP A 88 -8.33 -26.78 -2.62
CA ASP A 88 -9.27 -25.68 -2.76
C ASP A 88 -9.25 -25.06 -4.18
N LEU A 89 -8.22 -25.33 -4.99
CA LEU A 89 -7.98 -24.64 -6.27
C LEU A 89 -9.01 -24.93 -7.37
N ASN A 90 -9.88 -25.93 -7.21
CA ASN A 90 -10.96 -26.25 -8.16
C ASN A 90 -12.25 -26.67 -7.43
N ARG A 91 -12.41 -26.30 -6.16
CA ARG A 91 -13.61 -26.66 -5.41
C ARG A 91 -14.79 -25.83 -5.96
N PRO A 92 -15.93 -26.46 -6.32
CA PRO A 92 -17.10 -25.70 -6.71
C PRO A 92 -17.52 -24.78 -5.55
N GLU A 93 -18.06 -23.62 -5.89
CA GLU A 93 -18.60 -22.73 -4.86
C GLU A 93 -19.61 -23.48 -3.99
N THR A 94 -19.52 -23.23 -2.68
CA THR A 94 -20.42 -23.88 -1.75
C THR A 94 -21.85 -23.47 -2.06
N ARG A 95 -22.74 -24.45 -2.25
CA ARG A 95 -24.17 -24.22 -2.55
C ARG A 95 -24.94 -23.57 -1.40
N VAL A 96 -24.34 -23.53 -0.22
CA VAL A 96 -24.89 -22.89 0.97
C VAL A 96 -24.57 -21.40 0.91
N GLU A 97 -25.61 -20.59 0.80
CA GLU A 97 -25.49 -19.14 0.85
C GLU A 97 -25.04 -18.69 2.25
N ASN A 98 -24.05 -17.80 2.30
CA ASN A 98 -23.67 -17.17 3.56
C ASN A 98 -24.67 -16.07 3.91
N VAL A 99 -25.68 -16.43 4.71
CA VAL A 99 -26.74 -15.54 5.20
C VAL A 99 -26.18 -14.34 6.00
N LEU A 100 -25.01 -14.49 6.63
CA LEU A 100 -24.34 -13.42 7.38
C LEU A 100 -23.80 -12.28 6.50
N LYS A 101 -23.90 -12.38 5.17
CA LYS A 101 -23.64 -11.25 4.27
C LYS A 101 -24.72 -10.17 4.35
N VAL A 102 -25.94 -10.55 4.76
CA VAL A 102 -27.12 -9.67 4.75
C VAL A 102 -27.71 -9.50 6.15
N VAL A 103 -27.52 -10.48 7.04
CA VAL A 103 -28.10 -10.50 8.39
C VAL A 103 -27.06 -10.09 9.44
N TYR A 104 -27.48 -9.23 10.38
CA TYR A 104 -26.67 -8.78 11.52
C TYR A 104 -27.37 -9.15 12.84
N PRO A 105 -26.62 -9.58 13.87
CA PRO A 105 -27.22 -9.85 15.19
C PRO A 105 -27.71 -8.55 15.83
N VAL A 106 -28.87 -8.59 16.46
CA VAL A 106 -29.48 -7.44 17.17
C VAL A 106 -29.32 -7.51 18.69
N ARG A 107 -28.80 -8.62 19.21
CA ARG A 107 -28.54 -8.87 20.63
C ARG A 107 -27.35 -9.82 20.79
N PRO A 108 -26.70 -9.87 21.97
CA PRO A 108 -25.63 -10.82 22.28
C PRO A 108 -26.08 -12.28 22.17
N ASN A 109 -25.11 -13.19 22.01
CA ASN A 109 -25.31 -14.66 22.03
C ASN A 109 -26.29 -15.19 20.97
N VAL A 110 -26.26 -14.61 19.77
CA VAL A 110 -27.08 -15.07 18.62
C VAL A 110 -26.23 -15.64 17.50
N ILE A 111 -25.10 -15.00 17.20
CA ILE A 111 -24.20 -15.43 16.14
C ILE A 111 -22.77 -15.39 16.68
N TRP A 112 -22.12 -16.54 16.65
CA TRP A 112 -20.72 -16.68 17.03
C TRP A 112 -19.84 -16.91 15.80
N ALA A 113 -18.66 -16.32 15.79
CA ALA A 113 -17.62 -16.58 14.82
C ALA A 113 -16.48 -17.33 15.50
N GLY A 114 -16.13 -18.49 14.96
CA GLY A 114 -14.93 -19.22 15.36
C GLY A 114 -13.74 -18.79 14.51
N ASP A 115 -12.60 -18.53 15.14
CA ASP A 115 -11.31 -18.40 14.45
C ASP A 115 -10.31 -19.44 14.97
N PHE A 116 -9.44 -19.90 14.09
CA PHE A 116 -8.38 -20.84 14.43
C PHE A 116 -7.05 -20.29 13.94
N THR A 117 -6.20 -19.92 14.89
CA THR A 117 -4.91 -19.28 14.65
C THR A 117 -3.78 -20.15 15.21
N TYR A 118 -2.62 -20.13 14.56
CA TYR A 118 -1.39 -20.75 15.06
C TYR A 118 -0.39 -19.68 15.48
N LEU A 119 0.27 -19.92 16.60
CA LEU A 119 1.30 -19.04 17.16
C LEU A 119 2.59 -19.86 17.31
N TRP A 120 3.72 -19.30 16.87
CA TRP A 120 5.03 -19.89 17.14
C TRP A 120 5.51 -19.43 18.52
N PHE A 121 5.73 -20.37 19.44
CA PHE A 121 6.19 -20.06 20.80
C PHE A 121 7.01 -21.22 21.37
N VAL A 122 8.20 -20.90 21.91
CA VAL A 122 9.13 -21.86 22.53
C VAL A 122 9.40 -23.07 21.61
N ASP A 123 9.86 -22.76 20.39
CA ASP A 123 10.26 -23.74 19.37
C ASP A 123 9.18 -24.76 18.97
N ARG A 124 7.90 -24.38 19.11
CA ARG A 124 6.77 -25.16 18.64
C ARG A 124 5.60 -24.29 18.21
N PHE A 125 4.72 -24.87 17.40
CA PHE A 125 3.43 -24.29 17.09
C PHE A 125 2.42 -24.57 18.20
N TRP A 126 1.75 -23.51 18.62
CA TRP A 126 0.58 -23.54 19.48
C TRP A 126 -0.64 -23.19 18.65
N TYR A 127 -1.71 -23.92 18.87
CA TYR A 127 -2.98 -23.75 18.20
C TYR A 127 -3.97 -23.12 19.16
N VAL A 128 -4.54 -21.99 18.74
CA VAL A 128 -5.52 -21.23 19.50
C VAL A 128 -6.83 -21.25 18.73
N ALA A 129 -7.85 -21.84 19.35
CA ALA A 129 -9.23 -21.75 18.89
C ALA A 129 -9.95 -20.70 19.72
N THR A 130 -10.58 -19.72 19.08
CA THR A 130 -11.38 -18.70 19.74
C THR A 130 -12.80 -18.70 19.18
N VAL A 131 -13.76 -18.40 20.04
CA VAL A 131 -15.16 -18.16 19.70
C VAL A 131 -15.50 -16.74 20.13
N ILE A 132 -15.89 -15.92 19.17
CA ILE A 132 -16.24 -14.51 19.38
C ILE A 132 -17.73 -14.33 19.14
N ASP A 133 -18.42 -13.59 20.02
CA ASP A 133 -19.76 -13.10 19.73
C ASP A 133 -19.69 -11.94 18.73
N ILE A 134 -20.35 -12.08 17.58
CA ILE A 134 -20.32 -11.07 16.52
C ILE A 134 -20.95 -9.75 16.99
N TYR A 135 -21.91 -9.81 17.91
CA TYR A 135 -22.57 -8.61 18.44
C TYR A 135 -21.67 -7.84 19.41
N THR A 136 -21.20 -8.48 20.49
CA THR A 136 -20.39 -7.79 21.53
C THR A 136 -18.93 -7.65 21.16
N ARG A 137 -18.43 -8.46 20.21
CA ARG A 137 -17.00 -8.64 19.88
C ARG A 137 -16.16 -9.20 21.02
N GLU A 138 -16.79 -9.75 22.05
CA GLU A 138 -16.09 -10.39 23.16
C GLU A 138 -15.78 -11.86 22.84
N ILE A 139 -14.69 -12.36 23.43
CA ILE A 139 -14.34 -13.78 23.36
C ILE A 139 -15.21 -14.51 24.38
N VAL A 140 -16.16 -15.31 23.89
CA VAL A 140 -17.07 -16.12 24.72
C VAL A 140 -16.50 -17.50 25.03
N GLY A 141 -15.49 -17.95 24.29
CA GLY A 141 -14.79 -19.20 24.55
C GLY A 141 -13.44 -19.25 23.85
N TRP A 142 -12.49 -19.95 24.46
CA TRP A 142 -11.18 -20.18 23.85
C TRP A 142 -10.57 -21.49 24.33
N HIS A 143 -9.72 -22.08 23.51
CA HIS A 143 -8.94 -23.26 23.86
C HIS A 143 -7.56 -23.17 23.22
N ILE A 144 -6.53 -23.62 23.94
CA ILE A 144 -5.15 -23.63 23.47
C ILE A 144 -4.60 -25.04 23.59
N ALA A 145 -3.99 -25.54 22.52
CA ALA A 145 -3.31 -26.81 22.50
C ALA A 145 -2.02 -26.74 21.67
N ASN A 146 -1.11 -27.68 21.90
CA ASN A 146 0.12 -27.84 21.14
C ASN A 146 -0.02 -28.83 19.96
N HIS A 147 -1.22 -29.38 19.74
CA HIS A 147 -1.54 -30.30 18.65
C HIS A 147 -2.86 -29.91 17.97
N HIS A 148 -2.93 -30.09 16.66
CA HIS A 148 -4.12 -29.81 15.86
C HIS A 148 -5.13 -30.98 15.97
N THR A 149 -5.89 -30.99 17.05
CA THR A 149 -6.84 -32.08 17.40
C THR A 149 -8.27 -31.54 17.55
N THR A 150 -9.28 -32.37 17.27
CA THR A 150 -10.70 -32.03 17.40
C THR A 150 -11.10 -31.60 18.82
N THR A 151 -10.30 -31.93 19.83
CA THR A 151 -10.47 -31.48 21.22
C THR A 151 -10.34 -29.95 21.39
N LEU A 152 -9.76 -29.24 20.40
CA LEU A 152 -9.72 -27.77 20.38
C LEU A 152 -11.09 -27.13 20.17
N THR A 153 -12.03 -27.85 19.56
CA THR A 153 -13.42 -27.42 19.41
C THR A 153 -14.24 -28.15 20.46
N PRO A 154 -14.83 -27.49 21.47
CA PRO A 154 -15.67 -28.16 22.44
C PRO A 154 -16.84 -28.81 21.68
N SER A 155 -16.84 -30.13 21.58
CA SER A 155 -17.81 -30.87 20.77
C SER A 155 -19.19 -30.97 21.41
N HIS A 156 -19.35 -30.58 22.67
CA HIS A 156 -20.65 -30.56 23.34
C HIS A 156 -20.70 -29.44 24.39
N THR A 157 -21.79 -28.67 24.34
CA THR A 157 -22.29 -27.78 25.40
C THR A 157 -21.59 -26.41 25.51
N ILE A 158 -22.08 -25.45 24.75
CA ILE A 158 -22.04 -24.03 25.14
C ILE A 158 -23.36 -23.80 25.87
N ALA A 159 -23.28 -23.44 27.16
CA ALA A 159 -24.43 -23.13 28.02
C ALA A 159 -25.10 -21.80 27.65
#